data_AF-A0A1H7ITC5-F1
#
_entry.id   AF-A0A1H7ITC5-F1
#
_cell.length_a   1.000
_cell.length_b   1.000
_cell.length_c   1.000
_cell.angle_alpha   90.00
_cell.angle_beta   90.00
_cell.angle_gamma   90.00
#
_symmetry.space_group_name_H-M   'P 1'
#
loop_
_entity.id
_entity.type
_entity.pdbx_description
1 polymer ?
#
loop_
_entity_poly.entity_id
_entity_poly.type
_entity_poly.pdbx_seq_one_letter_code
_entity_poly.pdbx_strand_id
1 'polypeptide(L)'
;MDATGNRRGVLIASNVPMNPRASYRLDLTSGCGVDINAGGGRQHITLDSRLDPGSFYFEVGNYAKSAQGGSKVTYFELDRR
;
A
#
# COMPACT_ATOMS: atom_id res chain seq x y z
N MET A 1 8.02 -24.28 3.95
CA MET A 1 7.23 -23.04 4.05
C MET A 1 7.48 -22.28 2.77
N ASP A 2 6.50 -22.24 1.88
CA ASP A 2 6.55 -21.47 0.64
C ASP A 2 6.36 -19.98 0.96
N ALA A 3 7.24 -19.14 0.41
CA ALA A 3 7.25 -17.69 0.63
C ALA A 3 6.12 -16.95 -0.11
N THR A 4 5.04 -17.63 -0.47
CA THR A 4 3.83 -17.02 -1.01
C THR A 4 2.95 -16.55 0.14
N GLY A 5 3.43 -15.53 0.85
CA GLY A 5 2.61 -14.80 1.82
C GLY A 5 1.26 -14.45 1.18
N ASN A 6 0.18 -14.87 1.83
CA ASN A 6 -1.21 -14.70 1.38
C ASN A 6 -1.45 -13.28 0.86
N ARG A 7 -1.39 -13.08 -0.46
CA ARG A 7 -1.71 -11.80 -1.09
C ARG A 7 -3.22 -11.64 -1.08
N ARG A 8 -3.73 -10.76 -0.23
CA ARG A 8 -5.13 -10.32 -0.28
C ARG A 8 -5.25 -9.12 -1.21
N GLY A 9 -5.89 -9.29 -2.36
CA GLY A 9 -6.20 -8.18 -3.26
C GLY A 9 -7.34 -7.34 -2.67
N VAL A 10 -7.09 -6.05 -2.45
CA VAL A 10 -8.10 -5.09 -1.98
C VAL A 10 -8.20 -3.96 -3.01
N LEU A 11 -9.41 -3.72 -3.52
CA LEU A 11 -9.70 -2.58 -4.37
C LEU A 11 -10.08 -1.39 -3.49
N ILE A 12 -9.30 -0.30 -3.55
CA ILE A 12 -9.48 0.88 -2.69
C ILE A 12 -10.10 2.03 -3.47
N ALA A 13 -9.63 2.25 -4.69
CA ALA A 13 -10.18 3.20 -5.63
C ALA A 13 -10.15 2.61 -7.04
N SER A 14 -11.18 2.92 -7.82
CA SER A 14 -11.26 2.63 -9.26
C SER A 14 -11.22 3.94 -10.03
N ASN A 15 -10.93 3.88 -11.33
CA ASN A 15 -10.93 5.04 -12.23
C ASN A 15 -10.02 6.20 -11.76
N VAL A 16 -8.93 5.90 -11.05
CA VAL A 16 -7.92 6.89 -10.68
C VAL A 16 -7.26 7.40 -11.97
N PRO A 17 -7.40 8.68 -12.34
CA PRO A 17 -6.85 9.18 -13.59
C PRO A 17 -5.32 9.04 -13.59
N MET A 18 -4.73 8.89 -14.78
CA MET A 18 -3.28 8.86 -14.95
C MET A 18 -2.74 10.30 -14.94
N ASN A 19 -1.65 10.55 -14.20
CA ASN A 19 -0.95 11.84 -14.06
C ASN A 19 -1.55 12.99 -13.21
N PRO A 20 -2.71 12.92 -12.52
CA PRO A 20 -3.01 13.89 -11.48
C PRO A 20 -2.07 13.65 -10.29
N ARG A 21 -1.76 14.72 -9.54
CA ARG A 21 -1.20 14.55 -8.20
C ARG A 21 -2.24 13.80 -7.36
N ALA A 22 -1.84 12.67 -6.81
CA ALA A 22 -2.65 11.90 -5.89
C ALA A 22 -1.89 11.74 -4.57
N SER A 23 -2.62 11.92 -3.47
CA SER A 23 -2.11 11.67 -2.13
C SER A 23 -2.53 10.27 -1.68
N TYR A 24 -1.59 9.58 -1.05
CA TYR A 24 -1.78 8.25 -0.51
C TYR A 24 -1.32 8.27 0.94
N ARG A 25 -2.06 7.57 1.81
CA ARG A 25 -1.74 7.40 3.21
C ARG A 25 -1.94 5.95 3.61
N LEU A 26 -0.95 5.40 4.31
CA LEU A 26 -1.04 4.11 4.99
C LEU A 26 -0.76 4.33 6.47
N ASP A 27 -1.61 3.82 7.34
CA ASP A 27 -1.41 3.83 8.78
C ASP A 27 -1.47 2.39 9.31
N LEU A 28 -0.47 1.99 10.10
CA LEU A 28 -0.53 0.76 10.89
C LEU A 28 -1.18 1.10 12.24
N THR A 29 -2.32 0.48 12.53
CA THR A 29 -3.08 0.75 13.76
C THR A 29 -2.63 -0.17 14.91
N SER A 30 -2.93 0.23 16.15
CA SER A 30 -2.53 -0.45 17.39
C SER A 30 -3.18 -1.84 17.63
N GLY A 31 -3.75 -2.47 16.61
CA GLY A 31 -4.40 -3.78 16.66
C GLY A 31 -4.11 -4.65 15.44
N CYS A 32 -2.92 -4.49 14.83
CA CYS A 32 -2.56 -5.14 13.57
C CYS A 32 -3.53 -4.78 12.43
N GLY A 33 -4.05 -3.55 12.42
CA GLY A 33 -4.88 -3.06 11.32
C GLY A 33 -4.05 -2.22 10.36
N VAL A 34 -4.46 -2.17 9.09
CA VAL A 34 -3.92 -1.25 8.09
C VAL A 34 -5.06 -0.39 7.59
N ASP A 35 -4.97 0.90 7.87
CA ASP A 35 -5.81 1.92 7.26
C ASP A 35 -5.15 2.40 5.97
N ILE A 36 -5.89 2.39 4.87
CA ILE A 36 -5.41 2.83 3.57
C ILE A 36 -6.34 3.90 3.02
N ASN A 37 -5.77 5.03 2.62
CA ASN A 37 -6.47 6.10 1.93
C ASN A 37 -5.76 6.41 0.62
N ALA A 38 -6.46 6.24 -0.50
CA ALA A 38 -5.87 6.29 -1.83
C ALA A 38 -6.91 6.74 -2.86
N GLY A 39 -6.59 7.75 -3.67
CA GLY A 39 -7.44 8.16 -4.80
C GLY A 39 -8.89 8.51 -4.41
N GLY A 40 -9.09 9.07 -3.21
CA GLY A 40 -10.42 9.40 -2.64
C GLY A 40 -11.16 8.24 -1.98
N GLY A 41 -10.65 7.01 -2.08
CA GLY A 41 -11.20 5.83 -1.40
C GLY A 41 -10.48 5.53 -0.08
N ARG A 42 -11.21 4.94 0.88
CA ARG A 42 -10.65 4.48 2.16
C ARG A 42 -11.02 3.02 2.42
N GLN A 43 -10.07 2.25 2.94
CA GLN A 43 -10.29 0.87 3.39
C GLN A 43 -9.55 0.61 4.71
N HIS A 44 -10.13 -0.26 5.54
CA HIS A 44 -9.48 -0.82 6.72
C HIS A 44 -9.30 -2.32 6.51
N ILE A 45 -8.09 -2.83 6.77
CA ILE A 45 -7.77 -4.25 6.67
C ILE A 45 -7.26 -4.72 8.03
N THR A 46 -7.93 -5.72 8.61
CA THR A 46 -7.41 -6.42 9.78
C THR A 46 -6.41 -7.49 9.33
N LEU A 47 -5.18 -7.42 9.84
CA LEU A 47 -4.15 -8.42 9.57
C LEU A 47 -4.38 -9.67 10.44
N ASP A 48 -3.73 -10.76 10.06
CA ASP A 48 -3.71 -11.98 10.86
C ASP A 48 -3.04 -11.69 12.21
N SER A 49 -3.72 -12.02 13.31
CA SER A 49 -3.26 -11.75 14.68
C SER A 49 -1.98 -12.50 15.06
N ARG A 50 -1.55 -13.46 14.23
CA ARG A 50 -0.29 -14.20 14.42
C ARG A 50 0.93 -13.44 13.90
N LEU A 51 0.76 -12.36 13.15
CA LEU A 51 1.87 -11.56 12.66
C LEU A 51 2.40 -10.64 13.76
N ASP A 52 3.72 -10.55 13.89
CA ASP A 52 4.38 -9.61 14.82
C ASP A 52 4.39 -8.19 14.24
N PRO A 53 3.70 -7.21 14.85
CA PRO A 53 3.70 -5.83 14.39
C PRO A 53 5.07 -5.16 14.43
N GLY A 54 5.96 -5.59 15.33
CA GLY A 54 7.31 -5.05 15.47
C GLY A 54 8.22 -5.36 14.27
N SER A 55 7.80 -6.31 13.42
CA SER A 55 8.54 -6.74 12.23
C SER A 55 8.09 -6.03 10.95
N PHE A 56 7.13 -5.09 11.02
CA PHE A 56 6.63 -4.37 9.86
C PHE A 56 7.44 -3.12 9.55
N TYR A 57 7.50 -2.79 8.26
CA TYR A 57 8.15 -1.58 7.77
C TYR A 57 7.42 -1.06 6.53
N PHE A 58 7.54 0.24 6.27
CA PHE A 58 6.93 0.87 5.11
C PHE A 58 7.92 0.93 3.95
N GLU A 59 7.46 0.53 2.76
CA GLU A 59 8.16 0.76 1.50
C GLU A 59 7.36 1.73 0.65
N VAL A 60 8.07 2.68 0.03
CA VAL A 60 7.52 3.55 -1.01
C VAL A 60 8.48 3.52 -2.19
N GLY A 61 7.96 3.22 -3.37
CA GLY A 61 8.80 3.00 -4.53
C GLY A 61 8.02 2.69 -5.79
N ASN A 62 8.76 2.49 -6.87
CA ASN A 62 8.22 2.01 -8.14
C ASN A 62 8.46 0.50 -8.25
N TYR A 63 7.51 -0.30 -7.77
CA TYR A 63 7.56 -1.75 -7.86
C TYR A 63 6.77 -2.25 -9.08
N ALA A 64 7.42 -2.29 -10.25
CA ALA A 64 6.80 -2.79 -11.47
C ALA A 64 6.41 -4.28 -11.34
N LYS A 65 5.16 -4.63 -11.69
CA LYS A 65 4.65 -6.02 -11.61
C LYS A 65 4.89 -6.84 -12.88
N SER A 66 5.34 -6.20 -13.96
CA SER A 66 5.67 -6.81 -15.24
C SER A 66 7.11 -6.49 -15.60
N ALA A 67 7.84 -7.48 -16.15
CA ALA A 67 9.15 -7.27 -16.74
C ALA A 67 9.07 -6.66 -18.15
N GLN A 68 7.88 -6.63 -18.75
CA GLN A 68 7.62 -6.06 -20.07
C GLN A 68 7.03 -4.65 -19.89
N GLY A 69 7.78 -3.63 -20.34
CA GLY A 69 7.42 -2.22 -20.20
C GLY A 69 8.24 -1.49 -19.13
N GLY A 70 8.14 -0.16 -19.10
CA GLY A 70 8.76 0.70 -18.10
C GLY A 70 7.73 1.45 -17.28
N SER A 71 8.06 1.78 -16.04
CA SER A 71 7.24 2.63 -15.18
C SER A 71 8.10 3.75 -14.60
N LYS A 72 7.46 4.90 -14.33
CA LYS A 72 8.07 6.02 -13.63
C LYS A 72 7.07 6.54 -12.60
N VAL A 73 7.56 6.75 -11.39
CA VAL A 73 6.81 7.39 -10.31
C VAL A 73 7.61 8.62 -9.87
N THR A 74 6.92 9.75 -9.69
CA THR A 74 7.50 10.98 -9.15
C THR A 74 6.81 11.28 -7.82
N TYR A 75 7.60 11.50 -6.77
CA TYR A 75 7.11 11.89 -5.46
C TYR A 75 7.27 13.40 -5.30
N PHE A 76 6.22 14.07 -4.82
CA PHE A 76 6.26 15.50 -4.49
C PHE A 76 6.46 15.71 -2.99
N GLU A 77 5.88 14.84 -2.17
CA GLU A 77 5.97 14.85 -0.72
C GLU A 77 6.04 13.41 -0.20
N LEU A 78 6.82 13.20 0.86
CA LEU A 78 6.87 11.95 1.61
C LEU A 78 6.98 12.29 3.09
N ASP A 79 5.96 11.92 3.86
CA ASP A 79 5.94 12.08 5.32
C ASP A 79 6.08 10.70 6.00
N ARG A 80 6.77 10.67 7.14
CA ARG A 80 7.09 9.45 7.92
C ARG A 80 6.63 9.55 9.38
N ARG A 81 5.73 10.50 9.67
CA ARG A 81 5.20 10.72 11.03
C ARG A 81 4.35 9.56 11.53
#